data_AF-A0A2S1XDE7-F1
#
_entry.id   AF-A0A2S1XDE7-F1
#
_cell.length_a   1.000
_cell.length_b   1.000
_cell.length_c   1.000
_cell.angle_alpha   90.00
_cell.angle_beta   90.00
_cell.angle_gamma   90.00
#
_symmetry.space_group_name_H-M   'P 1'
#
loop_
_entity.id
_entity.type
_entity.pdbx_description
1 polymer ?
#
loop_
_entity_poly.entity_id
_entity_poly.type
_entity_poly.pdbx_seq_one_letter_code
_entity_poly.pdbx_strand_id
1 'polypeptide(L)'
;MSFYDWNEFYRLRSGVTYAPVGRLGITMRQRPYGNALQRRLEVMTQLRVTFGDAFANDQLSQAAFWDDVSNIRLSVCVPGQNNNMLDRGQLQYMAFGAATVSPRLPEVLPFNATLDGCYLPCDDGYEDLITVIANADDATLEAIGRKAADVFERTCTPVRLVEWVERCIHAHERFD
;
A
#
# COMPACT_ATOMS: atom_id res chain seq x y z
N MET A 1 0.44 10.36 10.61
CA MET A 1 -0.80 9.98 9.89
C MET A 1 -0.56 10.01 8.39
N SER A 2 -1.13 9.07 7.64
CA SER A 2 -1.02 9.00 6.17
C SER A 2 -1.91 9.99 5.43
N PHE A 3 -2.91 10.55 6.13
CA PHE A 3 -3.82 11.56 5.62
C PHE A 3 -3.79 12.75 6.58
N TYR A 4 -3.58 13.95 6.05
CA TYR A 4 -3.56 15.19 6.84
C TYR A 4 -4.95 15.81 6.97
N ASP A 5 -5.82 15.59 5.98
CA ASP A 5 -7.23 16.00 5.99
C ASP A 5 -8.12 14.77 5.75
N TRP A 6 -8.85 14.37 6.79
CA TRP A 6 -9.74 13.22 6.74
C TRP A 6 -11.06 13.51 6.03
N ASN A 7 -11.54 14.75 6.04
CA ASN A 7 -12.74 15.13 5.29
C ASN A 7 -12.46 15.06 3.79
N GLU A 8 -11.28 15.56 3.38
CA GLU A 8 -10.80 15.41 2.01
C GLU A 8 -10.73 13.92 1.66
N PHE A 9 -10.02 13.11 2.46
CA PHE A 9 -9.93 11.67 2.25
C PHE A 9 -11.30 11.00 2.01
N TYR A 10 -12.31 11.24 2.87
CA TYR A 10 -13.63 10.64 2.70
C TYR A 10 -14.33 11.08 1.41
N ARG A 11 -14.25 12.38 1.09
CA ARG A 11 -14.81 12.93 -0.17
C ARG A 11 -14.21 12.27 -1.40
N LEU A 12 -12.93 11.95 -1.37
CA LEU A 12 -12.23 11.39 -2.52
C LEU A 12 -12.34 9.89 -2.58
N ARG A 13 -12.30 9.21 -1.44
CA ARG A 13 -12.53 7.78 -1.37
C ARG A 13 -13.88 7.39 -1.98
N SER A 14 -14.92 8.23 -1.84
CA SER A 14 -16.19 7.99 -2.52
C SER A 14 -16.15 8.11 -4.05
N GLY A 15 -15.12 8.77 -4.61
CA GLY A 15 -14.93 8.92 -6.06
C GLY A 15 -13.86 7.99 -6.65
N VAL A 16 -13.03 7.36 -5.82
CA VAL A 16 -11.98 6.43 -6.27
C VAL A 16 -12.56 5.02 -6.36
N THR A 17 -12.47 4.43 -7.55
CA THR A 17 -12.82 3.02 -7.78
C THR A 17 -11.63 2.28 -8.38
N TYR A 18 -11.00 1.44 -7.58
CA TYR A 18 -9.98 0.53 -8.05
C TYR A 18 -10.62 -0.68 -8.75
N ALA A 19 -10.26 -0.88 -10.02
CA ALA A 19 -10.75 -1.99 -10.86
C ALA A 19 -9.63 -2.40 -11.82
N PRO A 20 -8.76 -3.36 -11.46
CA PRO A 20 -7.54 -3.67 -12.22
C PRO A 20 -7.82 -4.25 -13.62
N VAL A 21 -9.03 -4.75 -13.86
CA VAL A 21 -9.42 -5.40 -15.11
C VAL A 21 -9.13 -4.51 -16.32
N GLY A 22 -8.30 -5.02 -17.23
CA GLY A 22 -7.94 -4.33 -18.47
C GLY A 22 -6.99 -3.14 -18.30
N ARG A 23 -6.51 -2.86 -17.08
CA ARG A 23 -5.49 -1.84 -16.82
C ARG A 23 -4.11 -2.45 -16.96
N LEU A 24 -3.14 -1.66 -17.42
CA LEU A 24 -1.74 -2.08 -17.53
C LEU A 24 -0.80 -1.29 -16.60
N GLY A 25 -1.27 -0.17 -16.04
CA GLY A 25 -0.44 0.76 -15.29
C GLY A 25 0.17 0.14 -14.02
N ILE A 26 1.49 0.20 -13.89
CA ILE A 26 2.24 -0.22 -12.72
C ILE A 26 2.87 1.03 -12.11
N THR A 27 2.71 1.21 -10.80
CA THR A 27 3.18 2.43 -10.15
C THR A 27 4.11 2.17 -8.97
N MET A 28 5.14 3.00 -8.83
CA MET A 28 5.98 3.06 -7.64
C MET A 28 6.29 4.53 -7.31
N ARG A 29 5.44 5.15 -6.49
CA ARG A 29 5.50 6.60 -6.19
C ARG A 29 6.45 6.96 -5.04
N GLN A 30 7.15 5.98 -4.48
CA GLN A 30 8.02 6.16 -3.32
C GLN A 30 9.35 6.80 -3.71
N ARG A 31 9.66 7.97 -3.14
CA ARG A 31 10.93 8.64 -3.41
C ARG A 31 12.12 7.78 -2.95
N PRO A 32 13.17 7.60 -3.77
CA PRO A 32 14.43 7.04 -3.31
C PRO A 32 15.13 8.02 -2.35
N TYR A 33 15.31 7.63 -1.08
CA TYR A 33 16.04 8.42 -0.09
C TYR A 33 16.53 7.55 1.08
N GLY A 34 17.51 8.05 1.82
CA GLY A 34 18.03 7.41 3.04
C GLY A 34 18.45 5.95 2.81
N ASN A 35 18.11 5.08 3.75
CA ASN A 35 18.46 3.65 3.72
C ASN A 35 17.78 2.87 2.58
N ALA A 36 16.75 3.44 1.94
CA ALA A 36 16.05 2.81 0.82
C ALA A 36 16.54 3.28 -0.55
N LEU A 37 17.49 4.24 -0.62
CA LEU A 37 17.90 4.89 -1.86
C LEU A 37 18.28 3.88 -2.94
N GLN A 38 19.24 3.01 -2.65
CA GLN A 38 19.78 2.07 -3.63
C GLN A 38 18.72 1.06 -4.09
N ARG A 39 18.07 0.38 -3.14
CA ARG A 39 17.01 -0.60 -3.41
C ARG A 39 15.86 -0.02 -4.22
N ARG A 40 15.40 1.20 -3.90
CA ARG A 40 14.34 1.86 -4.66
C ARG A 40 14.77 2.18 -6.09
N LEU A 41 16.01 2.64 -6.29
CA LEU A 41 16.55 2.91 -7.63
C LEU A 41 16.68 1.63 -8.46
N GLU A 42 17.14 0.54 -7.86
CA GLU A 42 17.25 -0.77 -8.52
C GLU A 42 15.88 -1.28 -8.97
N VAL A 43 14.90 -1.32 -8.07
CA VAL A 43 13.54 -1.75 -8.39
C VAL A 43 12.90 -0.82 -9.43
N MET A 44 13.05 0.50 -9.31
CA MET A 44 12.55 1.43 -10.34
C MET A 44 13.18 1.17 -11.71
N THR A 45 14.48 0.84 -11.75
CA THR A 45 15.18 0.52 -13.00
C THR A 45 14.65 -0.77 -13.60
N GLN A 46 14.49 -1.82 -12.78
CA GLN A 46 13.94 -3.11 -13.19
C GLN A 46 12.52 -2.94 -13.76
N LEU A 47 11.64 -2.23 -13.05
CA LEU A 47 10.27 -1.96 -13.50
C LEU A 47 10.26 -1.15 -14.79
N ARG A 48 11.10 -0.13 -14.92
CA ARG A 48 11.19 0.69 -16.14
C ARG A 48 11.68 -0.11 -17.35
N VAL A 49 12.69 -0.96 -17.17
CA VAL A 49 13.22 -1.83 -18.24
C VAL A 49 12.17 -2.83 -18.70
N THR A 50 11.41 -3.41 -17.78
CA THR A 50 10.42 -4.45 -18.11
C THR A 50 9.11 -3.89 -18.65
N PHE A 51 8.57 -2.83 -18.04
CA PHE A 51 7.22 -2.35 -18.31
C PHE A 51 7.17 -1.05 -19.12
N GLY A 52 8.32 -0.38 -19.32
CA GLY A 52 8.42 0.82 -20.16
C GLY A 52 7.37 1.87 -19.80
N ASP A 53 6.57 2.26 -20.79
CA ASP A 53 5.53 3.29 -20.66
C ASP A 53 4.38 2.91 -19.71
N ALA A 54 4.21 1.62 -19.39
CA ALA A 54 3.23 1.19 -18.41
C ALA A 54 3.70 1.46 -16.97
N PHE A 55 4.97 1.76 -16.74
CA PHE A 55 5.52 2.06 -15.42
C PHE A 55 5.62 3.56 -15.15
N ALA A 56 5.06 3.98 -14.01
CA ALA A 56 5.13 5.36 -13.55
C ALA A 56 5.73 5.46 -12.12
N ASN A 57 6.68 6.38 -11.95
CA ASN A 57 7.36 6.62 -10.66
C ASN A 57 7.50 8.09 -10.27
N ASP A 58 6.89 9.00 -11.03
CA ASP A 58 6.89 10.42 -10.72
C ASP A 58 6.18 10.71 -9.41
N GLN A 59 6.64 11.72 -8.67
CA GLN A 59 5.93 12.20 -7.49
C GLN A 59 4.65 12.92 -7.90
N LEU A 60 3.55 12.55 -7.27
CA LEU A 60 2.25 13.13 -7.53
C LEU A 60 1.83 14.07 -6.39
N SER A 61 1.06 15.10 -6.73
CA SER A 61 0.25 15.78 -5.73
C SER A 61 -0.75 14.81 -5.13
N GLN A 62 -1.28 15.12 -3.96
CA GLN A 62 -2.27 14.26 -3.30
C GLN A 62 -3.51 14.03 -4.19
N ALA A 63 -3.99 15.07 -4.87
CA ALA A 63 -5.08 14.99 -5.83
C ALA A 63 -4.78 14.05 -7.01
N ALA A 64 -3.61 14.19 -7.62
CA ALA A 64 -3.19 13.36 -8.74
C ALA A 64 -2.96 11.90 -8.32
N PHE A 65 -2.45 11.67 -7.10
CA PHE A 65 -2.31 10.32 -6.55
C PHE A 65 -3.65 9.59 -6.46
N TRP A 66 -4.71 10.27 -6.03
CA TRP A 66 -6.03 9.64 -5.93
C TRP A 66 -6.62 9.26 -7.30
N ASP A 67 -6.42 10.12 -8.29
CA ASP A 67 -6.80 9.83 -9.67
C ASP A 67 -5.95 8.66 -10.24
N ASP A 68 -4.65 8.65 -9.96
CA ASP A 68 -3.72 7.57 -10.35
C ASP A 68 -4.20 6.20 -9.85
N VAL A 69 -4.66 6.11 -8.60
CA VAL A 69 -5.20 4.85 -8.02
C VAL A 69 -6.37 4.30 -8.85
N SER A 70 -7.19 5.18 -9.43
CA SER A 70 -8.30 4.78 -10.30
C SER A 70 -7.87 4.35 -11.70
N ASN A 71 -6.59 4.44 -12.05
CA ASN A 71 -6.08 4.14 -13.39
C ASN A 71 -4.98 3.08 -13.42
N ILE A 72 -4.40 2.73 -12.27
CA ILE A 72 -3.39 1.68 -12.17
C ILE A 72 -4.01 0.28 -12.15
N ARG A 73 -3.23 -0.68 -12.64
CA ARG A 73 -3.42 -2.11 -12.43
C ARG A 73 -2.94 -2.52 -11.04
N LEU A 74 -1.73 -2.12 -10.64
CA LEU A 74 -1.20 -2.38 -9.29
C LEU A 74 -0.12 -1.37 -8.93
N SER A 75 0.21 -1.33 -7.64
CA SER A 75 1.36 -0.59 -7.13
C SER A 75 2.47 -1.53 -6.64
N VAL A 76 3.69 -1.03 -6.60
CA VAL A 76 4.84 -1.69 -5.98
C VAL A 76 5.28 -0.86 -4.78
N CYS A 77 5.41 -1.51 -3.63
CA CYS A 77 5.95 -0.93 -2.41
C CYS A 77 7.33 -1.54 -2.12
N VAL A 78 8.34 -0.67 -2.13
CA VAL A 78 9.69 -0.91 -1.62
C VAL A 78 9.82 -0.22 -0.27
N PRO A 79 9.73 -0.94 0.86
CA PRO A 79 9.78 -0.39 2.20
C PRO A 79 10.97 0.54 2.44
N GLY A 80 10.79 1.49 3.37
CA GLY A 80 11.74 2.59 3.61
C GLY A 80 12.92 2.19 4.51
N GLN A 81 12.81 2.53 5.79
CA GLN A 81 13.87 2.38 6.78
C GLN A 81 14.39 0.94 6.88
N ASN A 82 13.46 -0.03 6.83
CA ASN A 82 13.73 -1.47 6.85
C ASN A 82 13.03 -2.13 5.66
N ASN A 83 13.47 -3.32 5.24
CA ASN A 83 12.91 -4.04 4.08
C ASN A 83 11.54 -4.65 4.32
N ASN A 84 11.11 -4.70 5.57
CA ASN A 84 9.95 -5.42 6.05
C ASN A 84 9.05 -4.46 6.83
N MET A 85 8.75 -3.29 6.25
CA MET A 85 7.89 -2.33 6.92
C MET A 85 6.75 -1.79 6.08
N LEU A 86 5.57 -1.74 6.68
CA LEU A 86 4.43 -1.02 6.13
C LEU A 86 4.75 0.47 6.10
N ASP A 87 4.86 1.01 4.89
CA ASP A 87 5.17 2.41 4.70
C ASP A 87 3.91 3.25 4.47
N ARG A 88 4.09 4.58 4.50
CA ARG A 88 2.97 5.52 4.35
C ARG A 88 2.24 5.36 3.02
N GLY A 89 2.99 5.15 1.93
CA GLY A 89 2.41 5.06 0.58
C GLY A 89 1.56 3.81 0.43
N GLN A 90 2.06 2.67 0.90
CA GLN A 90 1.29 1.44 0.90
C GLN A 90 0.03 1.56 1.76
N LEU A 91 0.12 2.17 2.95
CA LEU A 91 -1.07 2.39 3.78
C LEU A 91 -2.12 3.27 3.06
N GLN A 92 -1.70 4.21 2.20
CA GLN A 92 -2.62 4.96 1.35
C GLN A 92 -3.25 4.08 0.26
N TYR A 93 -2.49 3.24 -0.44
CA TYR A 93 -3.04 2.31 -1.43
C TYR A 93 -4.03 1.32 -0.80
N MET A 94 -3.74 0.81 0.40
CA MET A 94 -4.67 -0.03 1.16
C MET A 94 -6.00 0.72 1.41
N ALA A 95 -5.94 1.99 1.81
CA ALA A 95 -7.14 2.78 2.09
C ALA A 95 -8.06 2.94 0.87
N PHE A 96 -7.49 2.99 -0.34
CA PHE A 96 -8.23 3.05 -1.60
C PHE A 96 -8.50 1.68 -2.23
N GLY A 97 -8.09 0.60 -1.55
CA GLY A 97 -8.30 -0.77 -2.00
C GLY A 97 -7.49 -1.15 -3.24
N ALA A 98 -6.36 -0.50 -3.49
CA ALA A 98 -5.47 -0.85 -4.60
C ALA A 98 -4.54 -2.01 -4.21
N ALA A 99 -4.36 -2.96 -5.13
CA ALA A 99 -3.39 -4.02 -4.93
C ALA A 99 -1.96 -3.48 -4.91
N THR A 100 -1.16 -4.03 -4.01
CA THR A 100 0.26 -3.67 -3.85
C THR A 100 1.09 -4.94 -3.88
N VAL A 101 2.22 -4.92 -4.59
CA VAL A 101 3.29 -5.93 -4.45
C VAL A 101 4.32 -5.39 -3.47
N SER A 102 4.73 -6.20 -2.50
CA SER A 102 5.73 -5.80 -1.48
C SER A 102 6.42 -7.02 -0.90
N PRO A 103 7.64 -6.89 -0.32
CA PRO A 103 8.21 -7.94 0.50
C PRO A 103 7.34 -8.26 1.71
N ARG A 104 7.74 -9.27 2.49
CA ARG A 104 7.00 -9.66 3.68
C ARG A 104 6.94 -8.51 4.70
N LEU A 105 5.73 -8.16 5.10
CA LEU A 105 5.42 -7.15 6.12
C LEU A 105 4.94 -7.84 7.41
N PRO A 106 5.79 -7.92 8.46
CA PRO A 106 5.45 -8.53 9.74
C PRO A 106 4.64 -7.60 10.66
N GLU A 107 4.31 -6.37 10.23
CA GLU A 107 3.54 -5.42 11.02
C GLU A 107 2.24 -6.01 11.55
N VAL A 108 2.00 -5.75 12.84
CA VAL A 108 0.72 -5.94 13.48
C VAL A 108 0.07 -4.57 13.65
N LEU A 109 -1.07 -4.38 13.00
CA LEU A 109 -1.88 -3.18 13.08
C LEU A 109 -2.72 -3.18 14.37
N PRO A 110 -3.33 -2.03 14.74
CA PRO A 110 -4.30 -1.96 15.82
C PRO A 110 -5.31 -3.10 15.83
N PHE A 111 -5.78 -3.49 17.02
CA PHE A 111 -6.66 -4.65 17.21
C PHE A 111 -6.01 -5.99 16.80
N ASN A 112 -4.68 -6.06 16.84
CA ASN A 112 -3.88 -7.24 16.49
C ASN A 112 -4.10 -7.73 15.06
N ALA A 113 -4.47 -6.84 14.14
CA ALA A 113 -4.74 -7.20 12.76
C ALA A 113 -3.42 -7.45 12.00
N THR A 114 -3.37 -8.55 11.25
CA THR A 114 -2.24 -8.87 10.36
C THR A 114 -2.50 -8.38 8.95
N LEU A 115 -1.42 -8.28 8.15
CA LEU A 115 -1.47 -7.88 6.74
C LEU A 115 -1.60 -9.08 5.78
N ASP A 116 -1.87 -10.28 6.29
CA ASP A 116 -1.89 -11.49 5.48
C ASP A 116 -2.93 -11.38 4.35
N GLY A 117 -2.50 -11.51 3.10
CA GLY A 117 -3.35 -11.37 1.91
C GLY A 117 -3.85 -9.94 1.63
N CYS A 118 -3.29 -8.91 2.28
CA CYS A 118 -3.55 -7.50 1.98
C CYS A 118 -2.59 -6.93 0.91
N TYR A 119 -1.66 -7.75 0.44
CA TYR A 119 -0.70 -7.44 -0.63
C TYR A 119 -0.25 -8.74 -1.28
N LEU A 120 0.38 -8.63 -2.45
CA LEU A 120 1.10 -9.72 -3.10
C LEU A 120 2.54 -9.76 -2.57
N PRO A 121 2.97 -10.85 -1.91
CA PRO A 121 4.35 -10.95 -1.45
C PRO A 121 5.32 -11.16 -2.62
N CYS A 122 6.50 -10.57 -2.52
CA CYS A 122 7.68 -10.88 -3.31
C CYS A 122 8.87 -11.15 -2.38
N ASP A 123 9.99 -11.59 -2.93
CA ASP A 123 11.24 -11.80 -2.19
C ASP A 123 11.83 -10.46 -1.71
N ASP A 124 12.56 -10.50 -0.58
CA ASP A 124 13.19 -9.32 0.04
C ASP A 124 14.25 -8.67 -0.87
N GLY A 125 14.80 -9.43 -1.83
CA GLY A 125 15.75 -8.97 -2.85
C GLY A 125 15.09 -8.62 -4.19
N TYR A 126 13.77 -8.77 -4.33
CA TYR A 126 12.97 -8.44 -5.53
C TYR A 126 13.34 -9.23 -6.78
N GLU A 127 14.05 -10.36 -6.64
CA GLU A 127 14.45 -11.22 -7.74
C GLU A 127 13.23 -11.79 -8.50
N ASP A 128 12.15 -12.07 -7.77
CA ASP A 128 10.89 -12.61 -8.29
C ASP A 128 9.85 -11.54 -8.66
N LEU A 129 10.12 -10.26 -8.38
CA LEU A 129 9.15 -9.16 -8.50
C LEU A 129 8.42 -9.14 -9.85
N ILE A 130 9.17 -9.27 -10.94
CA ILE A 130 8.61 -9.23 -12.29
C ILE A 130 7.71 -10.44 -12.54
N THR A 131 8.11 -11.62 -12.08
CA THR A 131 7.32 -12.85 -12.20
C THR A 131 6.04 -12.75 -11.39
N VAL A 132 6.09 -12.20 -10.17
CA VAL A 132 4.91 -11.94 -9.33
C VAL A 132 3.92 -11.01 -10.06
N ILE A 133 4.41 -9.90 -10.61
CA ILE A 133 3.56 -8.94 -11.35
C ILE A 133 2.92 -9.59 -12.59
N ALA A 134 3.69 -10.34 -13.36
CA ALA A 134 3.25 -10.96 -14.61
C ALA A 134 2.24 -12.10 -14.38
N ASN A 135 2.36 -12.84 -13.29
CA ASN A 135 1.49 -13.98 -12.98
C ASN A 135 0.24 -13.59 -12.17
N ALA A 136 0.20 -12.38 -11.60
CA ALA A 136 -0.99 -11.91 -10.91
C ALA A 136 -2.15 -11.75 -11.91
N ASP A 137 -3.30 -12.33 -11.62
CA ASP A 137 -4.54 -12.08 -12.37
C ASP A 137 -5.36 -10.94 -11.73
N ASP A 138 -6.22 -10.31 -12.53
CA ASP A 138 -6.95 -9.12 -12.10
C ASP A 138 -7.98 -9.42 -10.99
N ALA A 139 -8.54 -10.65 -10.93
CA ALA A 139 -9.47 -11.03 -9.88
C ALA A 139 -8.76 -11.18 -8.53
N THR A 140 -7.56 -11.75 -8.53
CA THR A 140 -6.69 -11.82 -7.34
C THR A 140 -6.30 -10.42 -6.88
N LEU A 141 -5.90 -9.53 -7.79
CA LEU A 141 -5.57 -8.13 -7.45
C LEU A 141 -6.76 -7.41 -6.81
N GLU A 142 -7.96 -7.55 -7.37
CA GLU A 142 -9.18 -6.95 -6.81
C GLU A 142 -9.52 -7.51 -5.42
N ALA A 143 -9.37 -8.83 -5.22
CA ALA A 143 -9.61 -9.47 -3.93
C ALA A 143 -8.64 -8.98 -2.85
N ILE A 144 -7.35 -8.88 -3.17
CA ILE A 144 -6.30 -8.35 -2.29
C ILE A 144 -6.58 -6.89 -1.94
N GLY A 145 -6.90 -6.08 -2.94
CA GLY A 145 -7.25 -4.68 -2.77
C GLY A 145 -8.44 -4.47 -1.84
N ARG A 146 -9.53 -5.20 -2.05
CA ARG A 146 -10.70 -5.17 -1.15
C ARG A 146 -10.35 -5.56 0.27
N LYS A 147 -9.59 -6.65 0.46
CA LYS A 147 -9.16 -7.09 1.78
C LYS A 147 -8.30 -6.04 2.48
N ALA A 148 -7.39 -5.39 1.76
CA ALA A 148 -6.56 -4.32 2.28
C ALA A 148 -7.38 -3.10 2.74
N ALA A 149 -8.39 -2.69 1.95
CA ALA A 149 -9.33 -1.64 2.32
C ALA A 149 -10.15 -1.98 3.56
N ASP A 150 -10.61 -3.23 3.69
CA ASP A 150 -11.35 -3.71 4.85
C ASP A 150 -10.50 -3.73 6.12
N VAL A 151 -9.22 -4.11 6.01
CA VAL A 151 -8.28 -4.04 7.13
C VAL A 151 -8.05 -2.58 7.51
N PHE A 152 -7.71 -1.72 6.54
CA PHE A 152 -7.50 -0.29 6.77
C PHE A 152 -8.69 0.36 7.50
N GLU A 153 -9.92 0.10 7.06
CA GLU A 153 -11.13 0.69 7.62
C GLU A 153 -11.33 0.30 9.10
N ARG A 154 -10.99 -0.94 9.45
CA ARG A 154 -11.15 -1.46 10.81
C ARG A 154 -10.02 -1.08 11.75
N THR A 155 -8.86 -0.67 11.25
CA THR A 155 -7.66 -0.52 12.08
C THR A 155 -7.02 0.88 12.02
N CYS A 156 -7.20 1.63 10.94
CA CYS A 156 -6.36 2.79 10.63
C CYS A 156 -7.11 4.12 10.45
N THR A 157 -8.45 4.12 10.56
CA THR A 157 -9.23 5.37 10.59
C THR A 157 -9.08 6.10 11.93
N PRO A 158 -9.30 7.42 12.01
CA PRO A 158 -9.12 8.18 13.25
C PRO A 158 -9.95 7.62 14.40
N VAL A 159 -11.21 7.29 14.12
CA VAL A 159 -12.14 6.72 15.11
C VAL A 159 -11.59 5.40 15.65
N ARG A 160 -11.09 4.52 14.78
CA ARG A 160 -10.51 3.23 15.18
C ARG A 160 -9.20 3.37 15.92
N LEU A 161 -8.36 4.32 15.55
CA LEU A 161 -7.11 4.60 16.24
C LEU A 161 -7.36 5.14 17.66
N VAL A 162 -8.32 6.06 17.82
CA VAL A 162 -8.72 6.55 19.15
C VAL A 162 -9.27 5.40 20.00
N GLU A 163 -10.18 4.61 19.46
CA GLU A 163 -10.74 3.43 20.14
C GLU A 163 -9.63 2.46 20.60
N TRP A 164 -8.63 2.21 19.76
CA TRP A 164 -7.51 1.34 20.12
C TRP A 164 -6.64 1.93 21.22
N VAL A 165 -6.32 3.22 21.15
CA VAL A 165 -5.53 3.91 22.17
C VAL A 165 -6.23 3.85 23.53
N GLU A 166 -7.53 4.12 23.58
CA GLU A 166 -8.33 4.02 24.81
C GLU A 166 -8.28 2.61 25.39
N ARG A 167 -8.44 1.56 24.55
CA ARG A 167 -8.31 0.17 25.00
C ARG A 167 -6.94 -0.13 25.58
N CYS A 168 -5.88 0.34 24.94
CA CYS A 168 -4.51 0.13 25.42
C CYS A 168 -4.27 0.81 26.77
N ILE A 169 -4.80 2.02 26.98
CA ILE A 169 -4.69 2.74 28.25
C ILE A 169 -5.42 1.97 29.35
N HIS A 170 -6.69 1.61 29.13
CA HIS A 170 -7.52 0.93 30.14
C HIS A 170 -7.18 -0.56 30.33
N ALA A 171 -6.45 -1.19 29.41
CA ALA A 171 -5.96 -2.56 29.58
C ALA A 171 -4.94 -2.67 30.72
N HIS A 172 -4.18 -1.60 30.98
CA HIS A 172 -3.21 -1.56 32.08
C HIS A 172 -3.89 -1.39 33.45
N GLU A 173 -5.04 -0.71 33.50
CA GLU A 173 -5.82 -0.50 34.73
C GLU A 173 -6.54 -1.76 35.24
N ARG A 174 -6.57 -2.85 34.46
CA ARG A 174 -7.17 -4.14 34.85
C ARG A 174 -6.21 -5.08 35.57
N PHE A 175 -4.95 -4.68 35.73
CA PHE A 175 -3.90 -5.46 36.39
C PHE A 175 -3.34 -4.79 37.67
N ASP A 176 -3.95 -3.68 38.09
CA ASP A 176 -3.79 -3.06 39.41
C ASP A 176 -4.99 -3.45 40.33
#